data_AF-A0A2V6J7F0-F1
#
_entry.id   AF-A0A2V6J7F0-F1
#
_cell.length_a   1.000
_cell.length_b   1.000
_cell.length_c   1.000
_cell.angle_alpha   90.00
_cell.angle_beta   90.00
_cell.angle_gamma   90.00
#
_symmetry.space_group_name_H-M   'P 1'
#
loop_
_entity.id
_entity.type
_entity.pdbx_description
1 polymer ?
#
loop_
_entity_poly.entity_id
_entity_poly.type
_entity_poly.pdbx_seq_one_letter_code
_entity_poly.pdbx_strand_id
1 'polypeptide(L)'
;IAMRFFRFVAFAIGWAVAIVAVAWAFGALYFDFPRIGALAAILFVVILLAAIIFVRGQLLKLAIALGASAIVAGWWLTVKPSNDRAWQPDVSQTGWAEINGDEVTIHNVRNCDY
;
A
#
# COMPACT_ATOMS: atom_id res chain seq x y z
N ILE A 1 -33.87 20.17 4.36
CA ILE A 1 -33.03 20.12 3.14
C ILE A 1 -31.54 20.10 3.51
N ALA A 2 -31.06 21.01 4.36
CA ALA A 2 -29.67 21.06 4.83
C ALA A 2 -29.11 19.72 5.39
N MET A 3 -29.82 19.05 6.31
CA MET A 3 -29.33 17.77 6.89
C MET A 3 -29.18 16.64 5.86
N ARG A 4 -30.01 16.60 4.81
CA ARG A 4 -29.89 15.60 3.74
C ARG A 4 -28.67 15.89 2.86
N PHE A 5 -28.37 17.17 2.62
CA PHE A 5 -27.19 17.61 1.89
C PHE A 5 -25.89 17.30 2.64
N PHE A 6 -25.79 17.65 3.92
CA PHE A 6 -24.61 17.32 4.74
C PHE A 6 -24.33 15.81 4.77
N ARG A 7 -25.38 15.01 4.92
CA ARG A 7 -25.24 13.55 4.93
C ARG A 7 -24.77 13.01 3.58
N PHE A 8 -25.24 13.58 2.47
CA PHE A 8 -24.77 13.22 1.13
C PHE A 8 -23.28 13.55 0.94
N VAL A 9 -22.87 14.77 1.29
CA VAL A 9 -21.46 15.20 1.20
C VAL A 9 -20.56 14.32 2.06
N ALA A 10 -20.97 14.02 3.30
CA ALA A 10 -20.22 13.14 4.19
C ALA A 10 -20.03 11.74 3.61
N PHE A 11 -21.08 11.15 3.01
CA PHE A 11 -20.96 9.86 2.33
C PHE A 11 -20.08 9.94 1.08
N ALA A 12 -20.16 11.02 0.30
CA ALA A 12 -19.32 11.20 -0.88
C ALA A 12 -17.84 11.25 -0.52
N ILE A 13 -17.49 12.02 0.51
CA ILE A 13 -16.12 12.09 1.05
C ILE A 13 -15.70 10.72 1.59
N GLY A 14 -16.57 10.07 2.38
CA GLY A 14 -16.28 8.74 2.92
C GLY A 14 -15.99 7.71 1.83
N TRP A 15 -16.75 7.72 0.73
CA TRP A 15 -16.52 6.84 -0.41
C TRP A 15 -15.25 7.20 -1.18
N ALA A 16 -14.93 8.47 -1.36
CA ALA A 16 -13.67 8.89 -1.98
C ALA A 16 -12.47 8.37 -1.19
N VAL A 17 -12.49 8.53 0.14
CA VAL A 17 -11.45 7.99 1.04
C VAL A 17 -11.39 6.46 0.95
N ALA A 18 -12.54 5.78 0.98
CA ALA A 18 -12.59 4.33 0.88
C ALA A 18 -12.00 3.81 -0.45
N ILE A 19 -12.28 4.47 -1.58
CA ILE A 19 -11.71 4.10 -2.89
C ILE A 19 -10.19 4.22 -2.88
N VAL A 20 -9.66 5.34 -2.37
CA VAL A 20 -8.20 5.55 -2.27
C VAL A 20 -7.57 4.50 -1.35
N ALA A 21 -8.19 4.22 -0.20
CA ALA A 21 -7.69 3.23 0.75
C ALA A 21 -7.68 1.81 0.17
N VAL A 22 -8.74 1.43 -0.56
CA VAL A 22 -8.84 0.12 -1.23
C VAL A 22 -7.83 0.00 -2.36
N ALA A 23 -7.64 1.06 -3.15
CA ALA A 23 -6.64 1.09 -4.22
C ALA A 23 -5.22 0.95 -3.64
N TRP A 24 -4.93 1.64 -2.55
CA TRP A 24 -3.66 1.50 -1.84
C TRP A 24 -3.47 0.08 -1.28
N ALA A 25 -4.49 -0.47 -0.62
CA ALA A 25 -4.45 -1.83 -0.06
C ALA A 25 -4.25 -2.90 -1.15
N PHE A 26 -4.88 -2.73 -2.31
CA PHE A 26 -4.64 -3.57 -3.48
C PHE A 26 -3.17 -3.51 -3.91
N GLY A 27 -2.59 -2.30 -4.02
CA GLY A 27 -1.18 -2.11 -4.36
C GLY A 27 -0.24 -2.76 -3.35
N ALA A 28 -0.47 -2.54 -2.05
CA ALA A 28 0.29 -3.15 -0.97
C ALA A 28 0.27 -4.68 -1.05
N LEU A 29 -0.89 -5.29 -1.33
CA LEU A 29 -0.98 -6.74 -1.53
C LEU A 29 -0.28 -7.19 -2.82
N TYR A 30 -0.43 -6.44 -3.90
CA TYR A 30 0.15 -6.81 -5.19
C TYR A 30 1.69 -6.79 -5.15
N PHE A 31 2.29 -5.76 -4.56
CA PHE A 31 3.74 -5.55 -4.58
C PHE A 31 4.47 -6.19 -3.40
N ASP A 32 3.91 -6.12 -2.19
CA ASP A 32 4.64 -6.50 -0.96
C ASP A 32 4.20 -7.85 -0.37
N PHE A 33 3.11 -8.45 -0.86
CA PHE A 33 2.64 -9.71 -0.28
C PHE A 33 3.50 -10.90 -0.72
N PRO A 34 3.90 -11.80 0.20
CA PRO A 34 4.84 -12.87 -0.11
C PRO A 34 4.30 -13.86 -1.15
N ARG A 35 5.09 -14.12 -2.20
CA ARG A 35 4.91 -15.17 -3.24
C ARG A 35 3.68 -15.05 -4.14
N ILE A 36 2.54 -14.60 -3.63
CA ILE A 36 1.23 -14.67 -4.30
C ILE A 36 0.52 -13.30 -4.35
N GLY A 37 1.27 -12.21 -4.47
CA GLY A 37 0.72 -10.85 -4.40
C GLY A 37 -0.43 -10.56 -5.36
N ALA A 38 -0.30 -10.96 -6.63
CA ALA A 38 -1.38 -10.81 -7.61
C ALA A 38 -2.67 -11.55 -7.18
N LEU A 39 -2.56 -12.80 -6.73
CA LEU A 39 -3.70 -13.59 -6.29
C LEU A 39 -4.33 -12.99 -5.02
N ALA A 40 -3.51 -12.58 -4.05
CA ALA A 40 -3.98 -11.96 -2.81
C ALA A 40 -4.74 -10.66 -3.09
N ALA A 41 -4.23 -9.81 -3.98
CA ALA A 41 -4.86 -8.55 -4.37
C ALA A 41 -6.20 -8.77 -5.10
N ILE A 42 -6.27 -9.75 -6.01
CA ILE A 42 -7.52 -10.13 -6.70
C ILE A 42 -8.54 -10.65 -5.69
N LEU A 43 -8.15 -11.59 -4.83
CA LEU A 43 -9.03 -12.15 -3.81
C LEU A 43 -9.57 -11.08 -2.87
N PHE A 44 -8.71 -10.13 -2.45
CA PHE A 44 -9.11 -8.99 -1.62
C PHE A 44 -10.25 -8.20 -2.28
N VAL A 45 -10.11 -7.82 -3.56
CA VAL A 45 -11.15 -7.07 -4.27
C VAL A 45 -12.42 -7.90 -4.45
N VAL A 46 -12.31 -9.18 -4.83
CA VAL A 46 -13.47 -10.05 -5.03
C VAL A 46 -14.27 -10.23 -3.74
N ILE A 47 -13.59 -10.53 -2.62
CA ILE A 47 -14.23 -10.70 -1.31
C ILE A 47 -14.85 -9.38 -0.86
N LEU A 48 -14.15 -8.26 -1.05
CA LEU A 48 -14.64 -6.95 -0.67
C LEU A 48 -15.89 -6.55 -1.46
N LEU A 49 -15.89 -6.76 -2.78
CA LEU A 49 -17.05 -6.51 -3.63
C LEU A 49 -18.24 -7.38 -3.24
N ALA A 50 -18.01 -8.67 -2.99
CA ALA A 50 -19.05 -9.57 -2.51
C ALA A 50 -19.67 -9.03 -1.20
N ALA A 51 -18.85 -8.67 -0.21
CA ALA A 51 -19.32 -8.12 1.05
C ALA A 51 -20.15 -6.83 0.84
N ILE A 52 -19.69 -5.91 -0.02
CA ILE A 52 -20.41 -4.67 -0.33
C ILE A 52 -21.74 -4.92 -1.05
N ILE A 53 -21.83 -5.94 -1.90
CA ILE A 53 -23.07 -6.30 -2.63
C ILE A 53 -24.11 -6.90 -1.70
N PHE A 54 -23.72 -7.86 -0.86
CA PHE A 54 -24.67 -8.62 -0.02
C PHE A 54 -25.13 -7.87 1.24
N VAL A 55 -24.35 -6.90 1.73
CA VAL A 55 -24.68 -6.14 2.93
C VAL A 55 -25.59 -4.95 2.63
N ARG A 56 -26.51 -4.63 3.55
CA ARG A 56 -27.38 -3.45 3.49
C ARG A 56 -26.89 -2.35 4.43
N GLY A 57 -26.96 -1.10 3.95
CA GLY A 57 -26.61 0.10 4.71
C GLY A 57 -25.26 0.72 4.30
N GLN A 58 -25.28 2.02 4.00
CA GLN A 58 -24.10 2.76 3.49
C GLN A 58 -22.97 2.83 4.51
N LEU A 59 -23.28 3.04 5.79
CA LEU A 59 -22.28 3.09 6.86
C LEU A 59 -21.54 1.76 7.02
N LEU A 60 -22.28 0.64 6.98
CA LEU A 60 -21.67 -0.68 7.13
C LEU A 60 -20.79 -1.03 5.92
N LYS A 61 -21.20 -0.67 4.70
CA LYS A 61 -20.37 -0.82 3.49
C LYS A 61 -19.06 -0.02 3.60
N LEU A 62 -19.12 1.23 4.04
CA LEU A 62 -17.94 2.05 4.28
C LEU A 62 -17.05 1.45 5.37
N ALA A 63 -17.64 1.01 6.48
CA ALA A 63 -16.90 0.37 7.57
C ALA A 63 -16.18 -0.90 7.11
N ILE A 64 -16.81 -1.72 6.26
CA ILE A 64 -16.18 -2.91 5.66
C ILE A 64 -14.99 -2.50 4.77
N ALA A 65 -15.18 -1.54 3.86
CA ALA A 65 -14.12 -1.10 2.94
C ALA A 65 -12.91 -0.50 3.67
N LEU A 66 -13.17 0.41 4.63
CA LEU A 66 -12.13 1.04 5.43
C LEU A 66 -11.50 0.04 6.40
N GLY A 67 -12.29 -0.82 7.04
CA GLY A 67 -11.80 -1.84 7.97
C GLY A 67 -10.91 -2.87 7.28
N ALA A 68 -11.31 -3.37 6.11
CA ALA A 68 -10.49 -4.28 5.32
C ALA A 68 -9.16 -3.62 4.90
N SER A 69 -9.21 -2.35 4.45
CA SER A 69 -8.00 -1.59 4.11
C SER A 69 -7.11 -1.34 5.33
N ALA A 70 -7.69 -1.09 6.51
CA ALA A 70 -6.96 -0.90 7.75
C ALA A 70 -6.27 -2.19 8.24
N ILE A 71 -6.87 -3.36 8.02
CA ILE A 71 -6.23 -4.65 8.29
C ILE A 71 -5.00 -4.83 7.40
N VAL A 72 -5.12 -4.54 6.10
CA VAL A 72 -3.98 -4.58 5.17
C VAL A 72 -2.90 -3.58 5.59
N ALA A 73 -3.27 -2.36 5.97
CA ALA A 73 -2.33 -1.36 6.47
C ALA A 73 -1.62 -1.83 7.75
N GLY A 74 -2.36 -2.42 8.69
CA GLY A 74 -1.80 -3.00 9.92
C GLY A 74 -0.75 -4.07 9.64
N TRP A 75 -1.02 -4.96 8.68
CA TRP A 75 -0.02 -5.93 8.20
C TRP A 75 1.16 -5.25 7.51
N TRP A 76 0.91 -4.34 6.57
CA TRP A 76 1.95 -3.69 5.76
C TRP A 76 2.95 -2.93 6.63
N LEU A 77 2.49 -2.29 7.70
CA LEU A 77 3.34 -1.61 8.69
C LEU A 77 4.28 -2.54 9.47
N THR A 78 4.07 -3.86 9.41
CA THR A 78 4.99 -4.85 10.01
C THR A 78 6.13 -5.28 9.07
N VAL A 79 6.07 -4.91 7.78
CA VAL A 79 7.08 -5.29 6.79
C VAL A 79 8.39 -4.56 7.10
N LYS A 80 9.43 -5.33 7.43
CA LYS A 80 10.76 -4.77 7.70
C LYS A 80 11.49 -4.42 6.40
N PRO A 81 12.15 -3.25 6.31
CA PRO A 81 13.10 -3.00 5.23
C PRO A 81 14.26 -4.01 5.32
N SER A 82 14.76 -4.45 4.17
CA SER A 82 15.90 -5.36 4.08
C SER A 82 16.75 -5.01 2.87
N ASN A 83 18.07 -5.00 3.06
CA ASN A 83 19.05 -4.81 2.00
C ASN A 83 19.26 -6.10 1.18
N ASP A 84 18.90 -7.26 1.73
CA ASP A 84 19.14 -8.57 1.12
C ASP A 84 17.97 -9.04 0.23
N ARG A 85 17.19 -8.09 -0.30
CA ARG A 85 16.10 -8.40 -1.24
C ARG A 85 16.64 -8.54 -2.66
N ALA A 86 15.87 -9.19 -3.52
CA ALA A 86 16.10 -9.24 -4.96
C ALA A 86 15.79 -7.86 -5.59
N TRP A 87 16.59 -6.86 -5.23
CA TRP A 87 16.51 -5.50 -5.75
C TRP A 87 16.78 -5.46 -7.25
N GLN A 88 16.32 -4.40 -7.92
CA GLN A 88 16.59 -4.19 -9.34
C GLN A 88 18.11 -4.09 -9.58
N PRO A 89 18.62 -4.53 -10.74
CA PRO A 89 20.06 -4.64 -10.98
C PRO A 89 20.86 -3.37 -10.68
N ASP A 90 20.31 -2.21 -11.03
CA ASP A 90 20.86 -0.87 -10.83
C ASP A 90 20.97 -0.43 -9.36
N VAL A 91 20.16 -1.03 -8.47
CA VAL A 91 20.14 -0.73 -7.02
C VAL A 91 20.46 -1.93 -6.14
N SER A 92 20.91 -3.03 -6.77
CA SER A 92 21.21 -4.30 -6.11
C SER A 92 22.44 -4.27 -5.21
N GLN A 93 23.36 -3.32 -5.46
CA GLN A 93 24.54 -3.13 -4.64
C GLN A 93 24.40 -1.90 -3.75
N THR A 94 24.76 -2.08 -2.48
CA THR A 94 24.87 -1.01 -1.50
C THR A 94 26.21 -0.29 -1.68
N GLY A 95 26.16 1.04 -1.57
CA GLY A 95 27.35 1.88 -1.49
C GLY A 95 28.09 1.65 -0.17
N TRP A 96 29.42 1.65 -0.21
CA TRP A 96 30.26 1.58 0.98
C TRP A 96 31.52 2.41 0.77
N ALA A 97 32.21 2.75 1.85
CA ALA A 97 33.41 3.59 1.81
C ALA A 97 34.58 2.90 2.51
N GLU A 98 35.75 2.98 1.89
CA GLU A 98 37.04 2.68 2.49
C GLU A 98 37.67 3.98 2.98
N ILE A 99 38.19 4.01 4.20
CA ILE A 99 38.78 5.21 4.83
C ILE A 99 40.23 4.92 5.19
N ASN A 100 41.16 5.62 4.55
CA ASN A 100 42.60 5.48 4.71
C ASN A 100 43.23 6.81 5.13
N GLY A 101 43.18 7.11 6.44
CA GLY A 101 43.66 8.39 6.98
C GLY A 101 42.83 9.56 6.47
N ASP A 102 43.44 10.45 5.68
CA ASP A 102 42.79 11.62 5.08
C ASP A 102 42.17 11.32 3.69
N GLU A 103 42.31 10.09 3.18
CA GLU A 103 41.72 9.64 1.92
C GLU A 103 40.46 8.79 2.14
N VAL A 104 39.40 9.06 1.38
CA VAL A 104 38.14 8.30 1.40
C VAL A 104 37.81 7.85 -0.01
N THR A 105 37.70 6.54 -0.20
CA THR A 105 37.29 5.92 -1.47
C THR A 105 35.88 5.37 -1.35
N ILE A 106 34.96 5.81 -2.22
CA ILE A 106 33.57 5.35 -2.20
C ILE A 106 33.36 4.34 -3.33
N HIS A 107 32.83 3.17 -2.99
CA HIS A 107 32.52 2.08 -3.91
C HIS A 107 31.01 2.02 -4.19
N ASN A 108 30.64 1.47 -5.35
CA ASN A 108 29.25 1.34 -5.81
C ASN A 108 28.49 2.69 -5.86
N VAL A 109 29.19 3.76 -6.28
CA VAL A 109 28.58 5.07 -6.54
C VAL A 109 27.63 4.94 -7.72
N ARG A 110 26.35 5.30 -7.50
CA ARG A 110 25.33 5.25 -8.55
C ARG A 110 25.45 6.49 -9.44
N ASN A 111 25.49 6.27 -10.75
CA ASN A 111 25.42 7.34 -11.74
C ASN A 111 24.02 7.31 -12.37
N CYS A 112 23.18 8.29 -12.02
CA CYS A 112 21.78 8.35 -12.44
C CYS A 112 21.58 9.51 -13.41
N ASP A 113 20.95 9.24 -14.57
CA ASP A 113 20.48 10.27 -15.49
C ASP A 113 19.04 10.67 -15.11
N TYR A 114 18.78 11.98 -14.99
CA TYR A 114 17.49 12.55 -14.60
C TYR A 114 16.87 13.40 -15.72
#